data_AF-A0A7Z9KVN8-F1
#
_entry.id   AF-A0A7Z9KVN8-F1
#
_cell.length_a   1.000
_cell.length_b   1.000
_cell.length_c   1.000
_cell.angle_alpha   90.00
_cell.angle_beta   90.00
_cell.angle_gamma   90.00
#
_symmetry.space_group_name_H-M   'P 1'
#
loop_
_entity.id
_entity.type
_entity.pdbx_description
1 polymer ?
#
loop_
_entity_poly.entity_id
_entity_poly.type
_entity_poly.pdbx_seq_one_letter_code
_entity_poly.pdbx_strand_id
1 'polypeptide(L)'
;MPRTLPTAMARSKTGSFWLTESISIAAGATAGSGTIDLGAYVDVGDQQALSIESVDVIWQSHNTAADVYNSLFTPIVGGDAAFDLQLSDLNPGAVIIRADDHSLVASASMQVDDTNNVLSFGPDLYPDNFGKLDESRMVVNDQLYVVARSSLAIEANYALVATVRVKARIVKLGMKDWMAIAISGVGQDS
;
A
#
# COMPACT_ATOMS: atom_id res chain seq x y z
N MET A 1 -24.87 38.63 -17.20
CA MET A 1 -23.72 37.84 -17.68
C MET A 1 -23.62 36.60 -16.82
N PRO A 2 -23.64 35.38 -17.38
CA PRO A 2 -23.43 34.19 -16.58
C PRO A 2 -21.96 34.16 -16.17
N ARG A 3 -21.68 34.25 -14.87
CA ARG A 3 -20.35 34.03 -14.32
C ARG A 3 -20.03 32.55 -14.51
N THR A 4 -19.19 32.23 -15.49
CA THR A 4 -18.54 30.93 -15.59
C THR A 4 -17.77 30.71 -14.29
N LEU A 5 -18.35 29.91 -13.39
CA LEU A 5 -17.65 29.42 -12.22
C LEU A 5 -16.43 28.65 -12.74
N PRO A 6 -15.19 28.97 -12.31
CA PRO A 6 -14.06 28.15 -12.69
C PRO A 6 -14.36 26.74 -12.18
N THR A 7 -14.46 25.77 -13.08
CA THR A 7 -14.38 24.34 -12.75
C THR A 7 -13.01 24.14 -12.13
N ALA A 8 -12.91 24.33 -10.82
CA ALA A 8 -11.65 24.23 -10.11
C ALA A 8 -11.25 22.76 -10.10
N MET A 9 -10.11 22.47 -10.74
CA MET A 9 -9.35 21.23 -10.60
C MET A 9 -9.11 20.89 -9.13
N ALA A 10 -8.70 19.64 -8.85
CA ALA A 10 -8.32 19.19 -7.51
C ALA A 10 -7.39 20.20 -6.80
N ARG A 11 -7.65 20.49 -5.52
CA ARG A 11 -6.84 21.43 -4.71
C ARG A 11 -6.38 20.79 -3.42
N SER A 12 -5.09 20.96 -3.10
CA SER A 12 -4.53 20.58 -1.81
C SER A 12 -5.24 21.28 -0.65
N LYS A 13 -5.67 20.53 0.36
CA LYS A 13 -6.15 21.04 1.66
C LYS A 13 -5.04 21.06 2.71
N THR A 14 -4.09 20.14 2.60
CA THR A 14 -2.95 20.01 3.54
C THR A 14 -1.62 20.01 2.79
N GLY A 15 -0.51 20.11 3.55
CA GLY A 15 0.79 19.64 3.07
C GLY A 15 0.87 18.11 3.08
N SER A 16 2.01 17.57 2.63
CA SER A 16 2.29 16.14 2.66
C SER A 16 2.54 15.64 4.08
N PHE A 17 2.06 14.45 4.40
CA PHE A 17 2.31 13.72 5.63
C PHE A 17 2.52 12.24 5.33
N TRP A 18 2.92 11.48 6.36
CA TRP A 18 3.18 10.06 6.25
C TRP A 18 2.11 9.25 6.99
N LEU A 19 1.61 8.23 6.32
CA LEU A 19 0.84 7.14 6.90
C LEU A 19 1.73 5.90 6.94
N THR A 20 1.53 5.03 7.93
CA THR A 20 2.37 3.84 8.11
C THR A 20 1.55 2.69 8.64
N GLU A 21 1.78 1.51 8.10
CA GLU A 21 1.25 0.24 8.59
C GLU A 21 2.34 -0.81 8.57
N SER A 22 2.38 -1.65 9.60
CA SER A 22 3.34 -2.74 9.73
C SER A 22 2.62 -4.06 9.95
N ILE A 23 2.88 -5.02 9.06
CA ILE A 23 2.37 -6.38 9.14
C ILE A 23 3.49 -7.29 9.61
N SER A 24 3.18 -8.18 10.56
CA SER A 24 4.08 -9.25 10.98
C SER A 24 3.53 -10.60 10.53
N ILE A 25 4.26 -11.28 9.63
CA ILE A 25 3.98 -12.66 9.22
C ILE A 25 4.71 -13.58 10.20
N ALA A 26 3.95 -14.21 11.09
CA ALA A 26 4.49 -15.06 12.15
C ALA A 26 4.99 -16.43 11.65
N ALA A 27 5.76 -17.12 12.49
CA ALA A 27 6.23 -18.49 12.24
C ALA A 27 5.09 -19.42 11.78
N GLY A 28 5.34 -20.20 10.73
CA GLY A 28 4.39 -21.11 10.10
C GLY A 28 3.38 -20.46 9.16
N ALA A 29 3.24 -19.12 9.18
CA ALA A 29 2.36 -18.40 8.26
C ALA A 29 3.08 -18.09 6.94
N THR A 30 2.28 -17.84 5.90
CA THR A 30 2.76 -17.41 4.56
C THR A 30 2.18 -16.07 4.15
N ALA A 31 1.27 -15.48 4.93
CA ALA A 31 0.63 -14.22 4.60
C ALA A 31 0.26 -13.45 5.87
N GLY A 32 0.14 -12.14 5.73
CA GLY A 32 -0.42 -11.24 6.72
C GLY A 32 -1.13 -10.08 6.02
N SER A 33 -2.09 -9.48 6.71
CA SER A 33 -2.86 -8.34 6.20
C SER A 33 -3.04 -7.29 7.30
N GLY A 34 -3.11 -6.03 6.89
CA GLY A 34 -3.34 -4.87 7.75
C GLY A 34 -4.14 -3.80 7.02
N THR A 35 -4.52 -2.76 7.74
CA THR A 35 -5.35 -1.67 7.19
C THR A 35 -4.86 -0.32 7.69
N ILE A 36 -4.76 0.65 6.79
CA ILE A 36 -4.58 2.06 7.15
C ILE A 36 -5.98 2.70 7.15
N ASP A 37 -6.41 3.18 8.30
CA ASP A 37 -7.67 3.92 8.44
C ASP A 37 -7.52 5.35 7.88
N LEU A 38 -8.39 5.68 6.92
CA LEU A 38 -8.48 6.96 6.24
C LEU A 38 -9.77 7.72 6.56
N GLY A 39 -10.63 7.22 7.45
CA GLY A 39 -11.93 7.84 7.75
C GLY A 39 -11.86 9.28 8.27
N ALA A 40 -10.70 9.69 8.81
CA ALA A 40 -10.45 11.07 9.24
C ALA A 40 -9.94 12.00 8.10
N TYR A 41 -9.51 11.43 6.98
CA TYR A 41 -8.84 12.14 5.88
C TYR A 41 -9.68 12.20 4.61
N VAL A 42 -10.62 11.27 4.46
CA VAL A 42 -11.51 11.13 3.31
C VAL A 42 -12.94 11.40 3.76
N ASP A 43 -13.68 12.18 2.98
CA ASP A 43 -15.07 12.53 3.27
C ASP A 43 -15.86 12.74 1.98
N VAL A 44 -16.91 11.92 1.83
CA VAL A 44 -17.85 11.95 0.70
C VAL A 44 -18.65 13.24 0.66
N GLY A 45 -19.03 13.80 1.81
CA GLY A 45 -19.83 15.02 1.91
C GLY A 45 -19.09 16.25 1.42
N ASP A 46 -17.79 16.33 1.72
CA ASP A 46 -16.94 17.47 1.39
C ASP A 46 -16.09 17.30 0.11
N GLN A 47 -16.23 16.16 -0.58
CA GLN A 47 -15.46 15.79 -1.78
C GLN A 47 -13.96 15.71 -1.50
N GLN A 48 -13.60 15.12 -0.36
CA GLN A 48 -12.22 14.98 0.09
C GLN A 48 -11.67 13.62 -0.31
N ALA A 49 -10.46 13.63 -0.83
CA ALA A 49 -9.73 12.45 -1.23
C ALA A 49 -8.30 12.51 -0.69
N LEU A 50 -7.64 11.37 -0.67
CA LEU A 50 -6.23 11.23 -0.38
C LEU A 50 -5.45 11.13 -1.70
N SER A 51 -4.49 12.03 -1.92
CA SER A 51 -3.55 11.97 -3.05
C SER A 51 -2.27 11.30 -2.60
N ILE A 52 -1.91 10.19 -3.25
CA ILE A 52 -0.71 9.40 -2.96
C ILE A 52 0.47 9.97 -3.75
N GLU A 53 1.55 10.31 -3.05
CA GLU A 53 2.76 10.93 -3.63
C GLU A 53 3.98 10.02 -3.65
N SER A 54 4.04 9.05 -2.76
CA SER A 54 5.07 8.01 -2.77
C SER A 54 4.67 6.89 -1.85
N VAL A 55 4.97 5.66 -2.24
CA VAL A 55 4.89 4.49 -1.37
C VAL A 55 6.28 3.90 -1.22
N ASP A 56 6.68 3.66 0.02
CA ASP A 56 7.93 3.01 0.38
C ASP A 56 7.61 1.73 1.15
N VAL A 57 8.36 0.66 0.87
CA VAL A 57 8.17 -0.66 1.46
C VAL A 57 9.47 -1.09 2.11
N ILE A 58 9.40 -1.38 3.42
CA ILE A 58 10.53 -1.76 4.24
C ILE A 58 10.30 -3.19 4.73
N TRP A 59 11.23 -4.07 4.40
CA TRP A 59 11.26 -5.43 4.93
C TRP A 59 12.24 -5.52 6.09
N GLN A 60 11.86 -6.22 7.15
CA GLN A 60 12.75 -6.57 8.25
C GLN A 60 12.49 -8.02 8.67
N SER A 61 13.55 -8.71 9.07
CA SER A 61 13.40 -9.95 9.82
C SER A 61 13.36 -9.62 11.32
N HIS A 62 12.54 -10.34 12.07
CA HIS A 62 12.45 -10.23 13.53
C HIS A 62 12.74 -11.59 14.14
N ASN A 63 13.82 -11.71 14.90
CA ASN A 63 14.07 -12.87 15.76
C ASN A 63 13.24 -12.69 17.03
N THR A 64 12.16 -13.46 17.15
CA THR A 64 11.19 -13.32 18.25
C THR A 64 11.71 -13.87 19.57
N ALA A 65 12.70 -14.76 19.55
CA ALA A 65 13.31 -15.30 20.77
C ALA A 65 14.30 -14.32 21.41
N ALA A 66 15.06 -13.58 20.58
CA ALA A 66 16.03 -12.59 21.03
C ALA A 66 15.48 -11.15 21.06
N ASP A 67 14.29 -10.94 20.50
CA ASP A 67 13.66 -9.64 20.25
C ASP A 67 14.57 -8.67 19.47
N VAL A 68 15.11 -9.14 18.35
CA VAL A 68 16.05 -8.36 17.51
C VAL A 68 15.53 -8.26 16.08
N TYR A 69 15.49 -7.03 15.57
CA TYR A 69 15.20 -6.74 14.17
C TYR A 69 16.50 -6.68 13.36
N ASN A 70 16.52 -7.26 12.17
CA ASN A 70 17.67 -7.23 11.28
C ASN A 70 17.25 -7.24 9.80
N SER A 71 18.23 -7.10 8.91
CA SER A 71 18.06 -7.17 7.45
C SER A 71 18.60 -8.47 6.83
N LEU A 72 18.89 -9.47 7.66
CA LEU A 72 19.31 -10.81 7.26
C LEU A 72 18.08 -11.71 7.19
N PHE A 73 17.75 -12.19 6.00
CA PHE A 73 16.54 -13.01 5.78
C PHE A 73 16.83 -14.49 5.57
N THR A 74 18.08 -14.93 5.42
CA THR A 74 18.45 -16.35 5.38
C THR A 74 17.80 -17.19 6.52
N PRO A 75 17.81 -16.78 7.80
CA PRO A 75 17.26 -17.64 8.85
C PRO A 75 15.72 -17.62 8.92
N ILE A 76 15.04 -16.80 8.10
CA ILE A 76 13.58 -16.63 8.18
C ILE A 76 12.79 -17.61 7.30
N VAL A 77 13.45 -18.21 6.31
CA VAL A 77 12.84 -19.16 5.36
C VAL A 77 13.83 -20.30 5.11
N GLY A 78 13.33 -21.54 5.07
CA GLY A 78 14.16 -22.73 4.83
C GLY A 78 14.54 -22.97 3.36
N GLY A 79 14.81 -21.91 2.58
CA GLY A 79 15.19 -21.99 1.17
C GLY A 79 14.85 -20.73 0.38
N ASP A 80 15.06 -20.77 -0.93
CA ASP A 80 14.81 -19.65 -1.83
C ASP A 80 13.32 -19.23 -1.79
N ALA A 81 13.08 -17.92 -1.64
CA ALA A 81 11.75 -17.38 -1.40
C ALA A 81 11.49 -16.05 -2.11
N ALA A 82 10.22 -15.73 -2.28
CA ALA A 82 9.71 -14.44 -2.71
C ALA A 82 8.85 -13.83 -1.60
N PHE A 83 9.10 -12.57 -1.27
CA PHE A 83 8.25 -11.77 -0.39
C PHE A 83 7.56 -10.70 -1.22
N ASP A 84 6.25 -10.77 -1.29
CA ASP A 84 5.41 -9.85 -2.05
C ASP A 84 4.61 -8.98 -1.09
N LEU A 85 4.43 -7.71 -1.45
CA LEU A 85 3.54 -6.80 -0.76
C LEU A 85 2.71 -6.02 -1.76
N GLN A 86 1.43 -5.83 -1.44
CA GLN A 86 0.53 -4.98 -2.19
C GLN A 86 -0.21 -4.03 -1.25
N LEU A 87 -0.37 -2.80 -1.73
CA LEU A 87 -1.26 -1.80 -1.18
C LEU A 87 -2.43 -1.67 -2.17
N SER A 88 -3.66 -1.85 -1.69
CA SER A 88 -4.87 -1.67 -2.50
C SER A 88 -5.87 -0.73 -1.84
N ASP A 89 -6.68 -0.05 -2.65
CA ASP A 89 -7.75 0.83 -2.16
C ASP A 89 -9.09 0.11 -1.98
N LEU A 90 -9.26 -1.09 -2.55
CA LEU A 90 -10.38 -1.99 -2.30
C LEU A 90 -9.91 -3.21 -1.51
N ASN A 91 -10.80 -3.79 -0.71
CA ASN A 91 -10.51 -4.97 0.10
C ASN A 91 -10.13 -6.17 -0.79
N PRO A 92 -8.88 -6.65 -0.72
CA PRO A 92 -8.40 -7.74 -1.56
C PRO A 92 -8.74 -9.12 -0.97
N GLY A 93 -9.47 -9.20 0.16
CA GLY A 93 -9.79 -10.48 0.80
C GLY A 93 -8.57 -11.21 1.39
N ALA A 94 -7.56 -10.45 1.83
CA ALA A 94 -6.28 -10.95 2.34
C ALA A 94 -5.47 -11.81 1.33
N VAL A 95 -5.68 -11.61 0.04
CA VAL A 95 -4.86 -12.23 -1.03
C VAL A 95 -4.10 -11.18 -1.84
N ILE A 96 -3.01 -11.62 -2.46
CA ILE A 96 -2.32 -10.83 -3.49
C ILE A 96 -3.22 -10.83 -4.73
N ILE A 97 -3.65 -9.65 -5.15
CA ILE A 97 -4.47 -9.43 -6.34
C ILE A 97 -3.60 -9.42 -7.60
N ARG A 98 -4.23 -9.64 -8.75
CA ARG A 98 -3.52 -9.59 -10.02
C ARG A 98 -3.03 -8.17 -10.31
N ALA A 99 -1.88 -8.06 -10.97
CA ALA A 99 -1.26 -6.77 -11.27
C ALA A 99 -2.08 -5.87 -12.22
N ASP A 100 -3.06 -6.42 -12.94
CA ASP A 100 -4.00 -5.67 -13.79
C ASP A 100 -5.24 -5.16 -13.05
N ASP A 101 -5.35 -5.41 -11.74
CA ASP A 101 -6.48 -4.94 -10.95
C ASP A 101 -6.41 -3.43 -10.73
N HIS A 102 -7.53 -2.76 -11.02
CA HIS A 102 -7.64 -1.31 -10.89
C HIS A 102 -7.45 -0.80 -9.46
N SER A 103 -7.69 -1.64 -8.45
CA SER A 103 -7.57 -1.29 -7.03
C SER A 103 -6.12 -1.30 -6.52
N LEU A 104 -5.18 -1.83 -7.30
CA LEU A 104 -3.77 -1.91 -6.91
C LEU A 104 -3.12 -0.52 -6.91
N VAL A 105 -2.76 -0.02 -5.72
CA VAL A 105 -2.13 1.31 -5.52
C VAL A 105 -0.62 1.25 -5.69
N ALA A 106 0.01 0.23 -5.12
CA ALA A 106 1.45 -0.01 -5.19
C ALA A 106 1.76 -1.47 -4.88
N SER A 107 2.89 -1.94 -5.37
CA SER A 107 3.38 -3.29 -5.10
C SER A 107 4.89 -3.32 -4.97
N ALA A 108 5.39 -4.30 -4.23
CA ALA A 108 6.80 -4.54 -4.04
C ALA A 108 7.06 -6.05 -3.96
N SER A 109 8.19 -6.49 -4.50
CA SER A 109 8.67 -7.85 -4.32
C SER A 109 10.16 -7.86 -3.95
N MET A 110 10.52 -8.75 -3.03
CA MET A 110 11.91 -9.08 -2.69
C MET A 110 12.13 -10.57 -2.95
N GLN A 111 13.18 -10.89 -3.70
CA GLN A 111 13.61 -12.27 -3.90
C GLN A 111 14.78 -12.59 -2.96
N VAL A 112 14.70 -13.75 -2.31
CA VAL A 112 15.69 -14.29 -1.39
C VAL A 112 16.30 -15.53 -2.03
N ASP A 113 17.60 -15.50 -2.25
CA ASP A 113 18.42 -16.68 -2.50
C ASP A 113 19.08 -17.05 -1.16
N ASP A 114 18.58 -18.12 -0.55
CA ASP A 114 18.99 -18.55 0.78
C ASP A 114 20.40 -19.15 0.74
N THR A 115 20.67 -19.94 -0.30
CA THR A 115 21.94 -20.66 -0.47
C THR A 115 23.11 -19.71 -0.63
N ASN A 116 22.92 -18.63 -1.40
CA ASN A 116 23.95 -17.64 -1.68
C ASN A 116 23.85 -16.39 -0.80
N ASN A 117 22.84 -16.31 0.08
CA ASN A 117 22.56 -15.14 0.93
C ASN A 117 22.48 -13.85 0.11
N VAL A 118 21.66 -13.88 -0.95
CA VAL A 118 21.43 -12.74 -1.83
C VAL A 118 20.00 -12.25 -1.68
N LEU A 119 19.85 -10.95 -1.51
CA LEU A 119 18.57 -10.25 -1.47
C LEU A 119 18.48 -9.37 -2.71
N SER A 120 17.46 -9.61 -3.53
CA SER A 120 17.25 -8.88 -4.77
C SER A 120 15.95 -8.12 -4.72
N PHE A 121 16.05 -6.79 -4.84
CA PHE A 121 14.93 -5.89 -5.04
C PHE A 121 14.90 -5.45 -6.50
N GLY A 122 13.81 -5.77 -7.19
CA GLY A 122 13.54 -5.26 -8.53
C GLY A 122 12.54 -4.10 -8.45
N PRO A 123 12.66 -3.07 -9.32
CA PRO A 123 11.57 -2.12 -9.48
C PRO A 123 10.34 -2.86 -10.04
N ASP A 124 9.24 -2.81 -9.30
CA ASP A 124 7.97 -3.33 -9.80
C ASP A 124 7.41 -2.37 -10.85
N LEU A 125 7.01 -2.89 -12.01
CA LEU A 125 6.75 -2.10 -13.22
C LEU A 125 5.29 -1.64 -13.35
N TYR A 126 4.40 -1.96 -12.40
CA TYR A 126 2.95 -1.81 -12.57
C TYR A 126 2.17 -1.44 -11.31
N PRO A 127 1.23 -0.50 -11.47
CA PRO A 127 1.49 0.86 -11.88
C PRO A 127 1.73 1.72 -10.65
N ASP A 128 2.85 2.42 -10.67
CA ASP A 128 3.09 3.57 -9.82
C ASP A 128 3.18 4.82 -10.70
N ASN A 129 2.16 5.68 -10.64
CA ASN A 129 2.25 7.05 -11.14
C ASN A 129 1.98 8.04 -10.00
N PHE A 130 3.00 8.30 -9.18
CA PHE A 130 2.98 9.34 -8.16
C PHE A 130 3.35 10.73 -8.69
N GLY A 131 2.78 11.11 -9.84
CA GLY A 131 3.05 12.40 -10.48
C GLY A 131 2.56 13.61 -9.66
N LYS A 132 2.59 14.79 -10.29
CA LYS A 132 1.98 15.99 -9.68
C LYS A 132 0.49 15.76 -9.45
N LEU A 133 -0.18 16.64 -8.70
CA LEU A 133 -1.58 16.47 -8.31
C LEU A 133 -2.55 16.07 -9.45
N ASP A 134 -2.28 16.49 -10.68
CA ASP A 134 -3.09 16.16 -11.86
C ASP A 134 -2.84 14.74 -12.42
N GLU A 135 -1.80 14.06 -11.95
CA GLU A 135 -1.33 12.73 -12.33
C GLU A 135 -1.27 11.76 -11.14
N SER A 136 -1.40 12.26 -9.91
CA SER A 136 -1.30 11.45 -8.69
C SER A 136 -2.49 10.51 -8.55
N ARG A 137 -2.23 9.34 -7.97
CA ARG A 137 -3.29 8.40 -7.59
C ARG A 137 -4.17 8.97 -6.49
N MET A 138 -5.48 9.05 -6.77
CA MET A 138 -6.50 9.57 -5.85
C MET A 138 -7.26 8.40 -5.21
N VAL A 139 -7.37 8.43 -3.88
CA VAL A 139 -8.10 7.43 -3.09
C VAL A 139 -9.26 8.13 -2.38
N VAL A 140 -10.46 7.58 -2.53
CA VAL A 140 -11.71 8.07 -1.90
C VAL A 140 -12.34 7.04 -0.96
N ASN A 141 -11.68 5.91 -0.77
CA ASN A 141 -12.11 4.91 0.19
C ASN A 141 -11.60 5.30 1.57
N ASP A 142 -12.31 4.86 2.60
CA ASP A 142 -12.00 5.14 4.01
C ASP A 142 -10.91 4.21 4.56
N GLN A 143 -10.44 3.25 3.76
CA GLN A 143 -9.36 2.34 4.13
C GLN A 143 -8.40 2.11 2.96
N LEU A 144 -7.14 1.86 3.29
CA LEU A 144 -6.20 1.17 2.42
C LEU A 144 -5.87 -0.18 3.02
N TYR A 145 -5.76 -1.19 2.18
CA TYR A 145 -5.45 -2.54 2.57
C TYR A 145 -4.01 -2.86 2.23
N VAL A 146 -3.29 -3.40 3.19
CA VAL A 146 -1.94 -3.90 2.99
C VAL A 146 -1.99 -5.42 3.09
N VAL A 147 -1.45 -6.11 2.09
CA VAL A 147 -1.28 -7.56 2.11
C VAL A 147 0.17 -7.87 1.83
N ALA A 148 0.78 -8.66 2.71
CA ALA A 148 2.13 -9.18 2.55
C ALA A 148 2.08 -10.71 2.47
N ARG A 149 2.91 -11.30 1.62
CA ARG A 149 2.98 -12.74 1.40
C ARG A 149 4.42 -13.19 1.29
N SER A 150 4.72 -14.35 1.86
CA SER A 150 5.93 -15.11 1.63
C SER A 150 5.60 -16.39 0.86
N SER A 151 6.43 -16.75 -0.12
CA SER A 151 6.26 -17.99 -0.90
C SER A 151 6.49 -19.25 -0.07
N LEU A 152 7.27 -19.13 1.02
CA LEU A 152 7.54 -20.19 1.99
C LEU A 152 7.01 -19.80 3.38
N ALA A 153 6.73 -20.81 4.22
CA ALA A 153 6.35 -20.56 5.60
C ALA A 153 7.54 -19.95 6.37
N ILE A 154 7.25 -19.01 7.26
CA ILE A 154 8.27 -18.39 8.11
C ILE A 154 8.78 -19.41 9.14
N GLU A 155 10.10 -19.47 9.32
CA GLU A 155 10.77 -20.38 10.23
C GLU A 155 10.46 -20.10 11.71
N ALA A 156 10.65 -21.12 12.55
CA ALA A 156 10.42 -21.01 13.99
C ALA A 156 11.32 -19.94 14.64
N ASN A 157 10.78 -19.21 15.61
CA ASN A 157 11.42 -18.08 16.29
C ASN A 157 11.72 -16.86 15.40
N TYR A 158 11.12 -16.79 14.21
CA TYR A 158 11.20 -15.62 13.36
C TYR A 158 9.82 -15.10 12.96
N ALA A 159 9.79 -13.83 12.55
CA ALA A 159 8.66 -13.19 11.90
C ALA A 159 9.16 -12.27 10.78
N LEU A 160 8.43 -12.22 9.66
CA LEU A 160 8.72 -11.32 8.54
C LEU A 160 7.89 -10.07 8.72
N VAL A 161 8.55 -8.94 8.91
CA VAL A 161 7.89 -7.66 9.12
C VAL A 161 7.94 -6.86 7.83
N ALA A 162 6.77 -6.54 7.32
CA ALA A 162 6.57 -5.73 6.13
C ALA A 162 5.94 -4.39 6.54
N THR A 163 6.64 -3.29 6.32
CA THR A 163 6.16 -1.95 6.66
C THR A 163 5.94 -1.14 5.40
N VAL A 164 4.74 -0.57 5.26
CA VAL A 164 4.41 0.35 4.18
C VAL A 164 4.39 1.76 4.73
N ARG A 165 5.07 2.68 4.05
CA ARG A 165 5.06 4.11 4.35
C ARG A 165 4.51 4.86 3.15
N VAL A 166 3.36 5.49 3.35
CA VAL A 166 2.66 6.22 2.29
C VAL A 166 2.81 7.71 2.56
N LYS A 167 3.45 8.43 1.64
CA LYS A 167 3.42 9.88 1.63
C LYS A 167 2.18 10.33 0.89
N ALA A 168 1.36 11.13 1.54
CA ALA A 168 0.10 11.56 0.97
C ALA A 168 -0.29 12.98 1.42
N ARG A 169 -1.30 13.55 0.77
CA ARG A 169 -1.93 14.82 1.15
C ARG A 169 -3.44 14.75 0.99
N ILE A 170 -4.18 15.53 1.76
CA ILE A 170 -5.63 15.67 1.61
C ILE A 170 -5.91 16.66 0.49
N VAL A 171 -6.82 16.31 -0.42
CA VAL A 171 -7.22 17.13 -1.56
C VAL A 171 -8.73 17.26 -1.62
N LYS A 172 -9.20 18.40 -2.11
CA LYS A 172 -10.61 18.61 -2.47
C LYS A 172 -10.75 18.44 -3.97
N LEU A 173 -11.57 17.48 -4.40
CA LEU A 173 -11.83 17.21 -5.81
C LEU A 173 -12.87 18.19 -6.38
N GLY A 174 -12.76 18.46 -7.69
CA GLY A 174 -13.82 19.15 -8.42
C GLY A 174 -15.01 18.21 -8.63
N MET A 175 -16.23 18.76 -8.79
CA MET A 175 -17.45 17.92 -8.81
C MET A 175 -17.48 16.87 -9.93
N LYS A 176 -16.85 17.15 -11.09
CA LYS A 176 -16.75 16.17 -12.18
C LYS A 176 -15.77 15.04 -11.86
N ASP A 177 -14.61 15.39 -11.32
CA ASP A 177 -13.56 14.43 -10.93
C ASP A 177 -14.05 13.56 -9.77
N TRP A 178 -14.79 14.18 -8.85
CA TRP A 178 -15.48 13.49 -7.76
C TRP A 178 -16.46 12.43 -8.29
N MET A 179 -17.35 12.81 -9.20
CA MET A 179 -18.33 11.86 -9.75
C MET A 179 -17.65 10.72 -10.53
N ALA A 180 -16.54 10.99 -11.20
CA ALA A 180 -15.79 9.98 -11.95
C ALA A 180 -15.09 8.95 -11.04
N ILE A 181 -14.61 9.38 -9.86
CA ILE A 181 -13.90 8.51 -8.92
C ILE A 181 -14.85 7.84 -7.91
N ALA A 182 -15.90 8.54 -7.46
CA ALA A 182 -16.84 8.01 -6.48
C ALA A 182 -17.63 6.81 -7.02
N ILE A 183 -17.88 6.76 -8.33
CA ILE A 183 -18.59 5.64 -8.98
C ILE A 183 -17.73 4.36 -9.08
N SER A 184 -16.40 4.50 -9.10
CA SER A 184 -15.49 3.34 -9.15
C SER A 184 -15.07 2.83 -7.77
N GLY A 185 -14.99 3.69 -6.75
CA GLY A 185 -14.46 3.29 -5.42
C GLY A 185 -15.51 2.98 -4.35
N VAL A 186 -16.49 3.87 -4.16
CA VAL A 186 -17.36 3.85 -2.96
C VAL A 186 -18.50 2.82 -3.05
N GLY A 187 -18.89 2.43 -4.27
CA GLY A 187 -19.98 1.49 -4.50
C GLY A 187 -19.58 0.01 -4.62
N GLN A 188 -18.28 -0.32 -4.50
CA GLN A 188 -17.78 -1.68 -4.72
C GLN A 188 -17.39 -2.42 -3.43
N ASP A 189 -17.30 -1.74 -2.29
CA ASP A 189 -16.92 -2.33 -1.01
C ASP A 189 -18.13 -2.73 -0.14
N SER A 190 -19.19 -3.23 -0.78
CA SER A 190 -20.43 -3.71 -0.14
C SER A 190 -20.58 -5.22 -0.22
#